data_AF-A0A2G9NF16-F1
#
_entry.id   AF-A0A2G9NF16-F1
#
_cell.length_a   1.000
_cell.length_b   1.000
_cell.length_c   1.000
_cell.angle_alpha   90.00
_cell.angle_beta   90.00
_cell.angle_gamma   90.00
#
_symmetry.space_group_name_H-M   'P 1'
#
loop_
_entity.id
_entity.type
_entity.pdbx_description
1 polymer ?
#
loop_
_entity_poly.entity_id
_entity_poly.type
_entity_poly.pdbx_seq_one_letter_code
_entity_poly.pdbx_strand_id
1 'polypeptide(L)'
;MPKEGYIRSLVDYFKKNIEKGYNDETLKWALINQGYNRVEIQKAMDIAHQELAEKAPKIVEKPKITVEVVDNQNQIVHFQTKKPFWKRWLGIE
;
A
#
# COMPACT_ATOMS: atom_id res chain seq x y z
N MET A 1 -10.91 -12.35 34.33
CA MET A 1 -10.22 -11.42 33.41
C MET A 1 -9.33 -12.26 32.50
N PRO A 2 -9.38 -12.08 31.17
CA PRO A 2 -8.39 -12.70 30.30
C PRO A 2 -7.01 -12.16 30.71
N LYS A 3 -6.07 -13.06 31.02
CA LYS A 3 -4.68 -12.69 31.35
C LYS A 3 -4.10 -11.98 30.12
N GLU A 4 -3.35 -10.90 30.29
CA GLU A 4 -2.83 -10.08 29.17
C GLU A 4 -2.13 -10.90 28.06
N GLY A 5 -1.48 -12.02 28.43
CA GLY A 5 -0.88 -12.96 27.46
C GLY A 5 -1.86 -13.67 26.52
N TYR A 6 -3.14 -13.79 26.88
CA TYR A 6 -4.17 -14.43 26.05
C TYR A 6 -4.58 -13.58 24.84
N ILE A 7 -4.79 -12.27 25.04
CA ILE A 7 -5.07 -11.39 23.90
C ILE A 7 -3.83 -11.31 23.01
N ARG A 8 -2.64 -11.31 23.61
CA ARG A 8 -1.40 -11.29 22.83
C ARG A 8 -1.25 -12.52 21.93
N SER A 9 -1.61 -13.71 22.40
CA SER A 9 -1.54 -14.92 21.56
C SER A 9 -2.53 -14.89 20.39
N LEU A 10 -3.71 -14.28 20.57
CA LEU A 10 -4.65 -14.05 19.47
C LEU A 10 -4.12 -13.04 18.45
N VAL A 11 -3.48 -11.95 18.91
CA VAL A 11 -2.82 -10.98 18.03
C VAL A 11 -1.72 -11.66 17.20
N ASP A 12 -0.86 -12.45 17.84
CA ASP A 12 0.22 -13.17 17.15
C ASP A 12 -0.33 -14.23 16.17
N TYR A 13 -1.45 -14.87 16.51
CA TYR A 13 -2.17 -15.75 15.58
C TYR A 13 -2.65 -15.00 14.33
N PHE A 14 -3.29 -13.84 14.49
CA PHE A 14 -3.73 -13.04 13.35
C PHE A 14 -2.56 -12.60 12.49
N LYS A 15 -1.53 -11.98 13.09
CA LYS A 15 -0.33 -11.51 12.36
C LYS A 15 0.32 -12.62 11.53
N LYS A 16 0.56 -13.79 12.14
CA LYS A 16 1.20 -14.92 11.47
C LYS A 16 0.36 -15.46 10.30
N ASN A 17 -0.96 -15.36 10.35
CA ASN A 17 -1.82 -15.86 9.29
C ASN A 17 -2.12 -14.80 8.22
N ILE A 18 -2.20 -13.52 8.58
CA ILE A 18 -2.26 -12.41 7.61
C ILE A 18 -0.97 -12.36 6.79
N GLU A 19 0.20 -12.56 7.40
CA GLU A 19 1.49 -12.66 6.67
C GLU A 19 1.51 -13.83 5.68
N LYS A 20 0.70 -14.87 5.88
CA LYS A 20 0.53 -15.99 4.93
C LYS A 20 -0.53 -15.72 3.86
N GLY A 21 -1.25 -14.60 3.93
CA GLY A 21 -2.30 -14.23 2.99
C GLY A 21 -3.68 -14.85 3.28
N TYR A 22 -3.95 -15.30 4.52
CA TYR A 22 -5.30 -15.71 4.89
C TYR A 22 -6.24 -14.50 5.04
N ASN A 23 -7.52 -14.69 4.70
CA ASN A 23 -8.57 -13.68 4.88
C ASN A 23 -8.97 -13.52 6.35
N ASP A 24 -9.17 -12.29 6.79
CA ASP A 24 -9.52 -11.93 8.18
C ASP A 24 -10.83 -12.58 8.63
N GLU A 25 -11.85 -12.60 7.76
CA GLU A 25 -13.14 -13.25 8.08
C GLU A 25 -12.97 -14.75 8.33
N THR A 26 -12.17 -15.42 7.51
CA THR A 26 -11.92 -16.86 7.67
C THR A 26 -11.25 -17.15 9.01
N LEU A 27 -10.27 -16.34 9.40
CA LEU A 27 -9.57 -16.47 10.68
C LEU A 27 -10.51 -16.19 11.87
N LYS A 28 -11.36 -15.17 11.73
CA LYS A 28 -12.40 -14.84 12.73
C LYS A 28 -13.37 -16.01 12.91
N TRP A 29 -13.90 -16.58 11.83
CA TRP A 29 -14.81 -17.73 11.89
C TRP A 29 -14.13 -18.97 12.46
N ALA A 30 -12.86 -19.23 12.13
CA ALA A 30 -12.10 -20.34 12.69
C ALA A 30 -12.02 -20.26 14.22
N LEU A 31 -11.73 -19.07 14.77
CA LEU A 31 -11.67 -18.85 16.21
C LEU A 31 -13.05 -18.91 16.88
N ILE A 32 -14.09 -18.38 16.23
CA ILE A 32 -15.48 -18.51 16.72
C ILE A 32 -15.89 -19.98 16.82
N ASN A 33 -15.58 -20.78 15.80
CA ASN A 33 -15.89 -22.22 15.77
C ASN A 33 -15.11 -23.00 16.83
N GLN A 34 -13.94 -22.52 17.24
CA GLN A 34 -13.15 -23.07 18.35
C GLN A 34 -13.68 -22.66 19.74
N GLY A 35 -14.70 -21.79 19.80
CA GLY A 35 -15.32 -21.36 21.06
C GLY A 35 -14.70 -20.10 21.68
N TYR A 36 -13.89 -19.35 20.93
CA TYR A 36 -13.32 -18.10 21.41
C TYR A 36 -14.39 -16.99 21.47
N ASN A 37 -14.25 -16.06 22.43
CA ASN A 37 -15.18 -14.95 22.59
C ASN A 37 -15.04 -13.94 21.42
N ARG A 38 -16.17 -13.64 20.76
CA ARG A 38 -16.25 -12.68 19.65
C ARG A 38 -15.62 -11.31 19.97
N VAL A 39 -15.78 -10.83 21.19
CA VAL A 39 -15.24 -9.51 21.61
C VAL A 39 -13.72 -9.54 21.68
N GLU A 40 -13.15 -10.62 22.21
CA GLU A 40 -11.70 -10.79 22.34
C GLU A 40 -11.05 -11.00 20.97
N ILE A 41 -11.71 -11.77 20.09
CA ILE A 41 -11.29 -11.96 18.70
C ILE A 41 -11.23 -10.62 17.98
N GLN A 42 -12.30 -9.81 18.06
CA GLN A 42 -12.34 -8.52 17.38
C GLN A 42 -11.25 -7.59 17.91
N LYS A 43 -11.09 -7.48 19.23
CA LYS A 43 -10.05 -6.66 19.85
C LYS A 43 -8.64 -7.08 19.42
N ALA A 44 -8.37 -8.38 19.34
CA ALA A 44 -7.07 -8.88 18.89
C ALA A 44 -6.83 -8.60 17.40
N MET A 45 -7.86 -8.70 16.57
CA MET A 45 -7.79 -8.39 15.14
C MET A 45 -7.46 -6.90 14.92
N ASP A 46 -8.14 -6.00 15.63
CA ASP A 46 -7.90 -4.55 15.54
C ASP A 46 -6.46 -4.19 15.92
N ILE A 47 -5.94 -4.77 17.02
CA ILE A 47 -4.55 -4.60 17.46
C ILE A 47 -3.57 -5.13 16.40
N ALA A 48 -3.85 -6.30 15.82
CA ALA A 48 -2.99 -6.89 14.78
C ALA A 48 -2.90 -5.99 13.54
N HIS A 49 -4.02 -5.42 13.07
CA HIS A 49 -4.03 -4.47 11.96
C HIS A 49 -3.26 -3.19 12.29
N GLN A 50 -3.42 -2.66 13.49
CA GLN A 50 -2.69 -1.47 13.91
C GLN A 50 -1.17 -1.71 13.86
N GLU A 51 -0.69 -2.81 14.44
CA GLU A 51 0.74 -3.16 14.42
C GLU A 51 1.28 -3.41 13.01
N LEU A 52 0.48 -4.03 12.14
CA LEU A 52 0.86 -4.26 10.74
C LEU A 52 0.89 -2.95 9.94
N ALA A 53 -0.05 -2.04 10.18
CA ALA A 53 -0.08 -0.73 9.55
C ALA A 53 1.11 0.15 10.00
N GLU A 54 1.48 0.09 11.27
CA GLU A 54 2.67 0.79 11.79
C GLU A 54 3.98 0.26 11.18
N LYS A 55 4.05 -1.05 10.91
CA LYS A 55 5.20 -1.71 10.28
C LYS A 55 5.24 -1.51 8.76
N ALA A 56 4.09 -1.26 8.12
CA ALA A 56 4.02 -1.14 6.67
C ALA A 56 4.88 0.04 6.17
N PRO A 57 5.67 -0.15 5.10
CA PRO A 57 6.47 0.94 4.55
C PRO A 57 5.54 2.05 4.03
N LYS A 58 5.77 3.29 4.46
CA LYS A 58 5.09 4.45 3.88
C LYS A 58 5.53 4.57 2.42
N ILE A 59 4.63 4.32 1.49
CA ILE A 59 4.90 4.51 0.06
C ILE A 59 4.96 6.02 -0.19
N VAL A 60 6.16 6.59 -0.16
CA VAL A 60 6.39 7.98 -0.54
C VAL A 60 6.55 8.03 -2.05
N GLU A 61 5.46 8.15 -2.78
CA GLU A 61 5.53 8.43 -4.21
C GLU A 61 6.05 9.86 -4.42
N LYS A 62 7.05 10.02 -5.27
CA LYS A 62 7.51 11.35 -5.66
C LYS A 62 6.38 12.05 -6.43
N PRO A 63 6.09 13.34 -6.17
CA PRO A 63 5.10 14.06 -6.96
C PRO A 63 5.55 14.08 -8.43
N LYS A 64 4.68 13.60 -9.33
CA LYS A 64 4.92 13.66 -10.78
C LYS A 64 4.56 15.06 -11.26
N ILE A 65 5.55 15.96 -11.33
CA ILE A 65 5.37 17.31 -11.87
C ILE A 65 5.26 17.20 -13.39
N THR A 66 4.07 17.47 -13.94
CA THR A 66 3.88 17.59 -15.39
C THR A 66 4.06 19.06 -15.76
N VAL A 67 5.14 19.39 -16.48
CA VAL A 67 5.39 20.76 -16.97
C VAL A 67 4.75 20.87 -18.35
N GLU A 68 3.61 21.56 -18.43
CA GLU A 68 2.97 21.93 -19.69
C GLU A 68 3.44 23.34 -20.10
N VAL A 69 3.87 23.51 -21.35
CA VAL A 69 4.22 24.82 -21.89
C VAL A 69 2.98 25.43 -22.51
N VAL A 70 2.61 26.61 -22.03
CA VAL A 70 1.39 27.33 -22.40
C VAL A 70 1.77 28.66 -23.07
N ASP A 71 1.13 28.99 -24.20
CA ASP A 71 1.33 30.27 -24.91
C ASP A 71 0.50 31.41 -24.26
N ASN A 72 0.72 32.66 -24.67
CA ASN A 72 0.04 33.87 -24.18
C ASN A 72 -1.50 33.85 -24.31
N GLN A 73 -2.06 32.91 -25.09
CA GLN A 73 -3.50 32.68 -25.27
C GLN A 73 -4.01 31.45 -24.52
N ASN A 74 -3.22 30.92 -23.59
CA ASN A 74 -3.56 29.78 -22.76
C ASN A 74 -3.73 28.44 -23.51
N GLN A 75 -3.04 28.28 -24.64
CA GLN A 75 -3.07 27.05 -25.45
C GLN A 75 -1.79 26.21 -25.25
N ILE A 76 -1.96 24.88 -25.21
CA ILE A 76 -0.87 23.90 -25.03
C ILE A 76 -0.02 23.86 -26.31
N VAL A 77 1.27 24.15 -26.21
CA VAL A 77 2.17 24.22 -27.36
C VAL A 77 2.90 22.89 -27.55
N HIS A 78 2.58 22.16 -28.61
CA HIS A 78 3.33 20.96 -29.00
C HIS A 78 4.55 21.35 -29.85
N PHE A 79 5.74 21.36 -29.25
CA PHE A 79 6.99 21.56 -30.02
C PHE A 79 7.31 20.31 -30.83
N GLN A 80 7.22 20.38 -32.15
CA GLN A 80 7.80 19.36 -33.03
C GLN A 80 9.32 19.50 -32.98
N THR A 81 10.00 18.52 -32.39
CA THR A 81 11.46 18.50 -32.31
C THR A 81 12.04 18.46 -33.72
N LYS A 82 12.56 19.59 -34.22
CA LYS A 82 13.29 19.61 -35.49
C LYS A 82 14.56 18.79 -35.32
N LYS A 83 14.91 17.97 -36.33
CA LYS A 83 16.13 17.14 -36.29
C LYS A 83 17.33 18.05 -35.92
N PRO A 84 18.15 17.66 -34.93
CA PRO A 84 19.28 18.49 -34.52
C PRO A 84 20.23 18.67 -35.70
N PHE A 85 20.74 19.90 -35.86
CA PHE A 85 21.61 20.32 -36.96
C PHE A 85 22.76 19.35 -37.23
N TRP A 86 23.28 18.72 -36.18
CA TRP A 86 24.38 17.77 -36.19
C TRP A 86 24.06 16.44 -36.88
N LYS A 87 22.80 15.99 -36.86
CA LYS A 87 22.37 14.79 -37.63
C LYS A 87 22.58 14.98 -39.13
N ARG A 88 22.40 16.21 -39.61
CA ARG A 88 22.60 16.58 -41.02
C ARG A 88 24.07 16.76 -41.37
N TRP A 89 24.94 17.02 -40.39
CA TRP A 89 26.38 17.19 -40.58
C TRP A 89 27.17 15.87 -40.50
N LEU A 90 26.72 14.91 -39.67
CA LEU A 90 27.39 13.61 -39.53
C LEU A 90 26.91 12.53 -40.54
N GLY A 91 25.99 12.86 -41.45
CA GLY A 91 25.55 11.93 -42.51
C GLY A 91 24.82 10.67 -42.01
N ILE A 92 24.32 10.67 -40.78
CA ILE A 92 23.57 9.56 -40.20
C ILE A 92 22.08 9.95 -40.22
N GLU A 93 21.34 9.41 -41.18
CA GLU A 93 19.88 9.62 -41.29
C GLU A 93 19.11 9.06 -40.07
#